data_AF-A0A315T845-F1
#
_entry.id   AF-A0A315T845-F1
#
_cell.length_a   1.000
_cell.length_b   1.000
_cell.length_c   1.000
_cell.angle_alpha   90.00
_cell.angle_beta   90.00
_cell.angle_gamma   90.00
#
_symmetry.space_group_name_H-M   'P 1'
#
loop_
_entity.id
_entity.type
_entity.pdbx_description
1 polymer ?
#
loop_
_entity_poly.entity_id
_entity_poly.type
_entity_poly.pdbx_seq_one_letter_code
_entity_poly.pdbx_strand_id
1 'polypeptide(L)'
;MRFEGSYEELQEKLIQLNAAGVWKVLNPNQYQFRSNSGGVLNWYPSTRNMTFQGKPSAADELEILVSKILGAEEGPQSLDSTQAAGEAIKKLSAEESAINSSFLDDSYSDSELVIGLVGAIGTDLRVVCQLIEERLKAFSYVTQQIKISSDVISMLGEKPDSKNEFERIDKFMAEGNRLRKECRDNSVLALGAAAVIGRRRAEMDPRRNAYIINSLKSPYEVQRLRKIYAGGFFLIGVHADYDRRHEYLAKDLRMSETEIANLVSRDENEKEEFGQHTRDTYHLSDFFISYDGNHDALKQQVWRVLNLLFGKPYVTPTFDEYAMFMAFSASLRSADLSRQVGAVIAKENCIVATGANDVPRAEGGLYWPEINASHEIVDAEDGRDYMRGEDSNAAQKKAIIDQLIKIVPENLRAELAPLIRSSSIKDITEYGRVVHAEMEALLSSSRTGVSPLGSTLYCTTFPCHNCAKHIIAAGIKRVVYVEPYPKSKALQFHSDAITTHEGSPGVFFEPFMGVGPRSFFDLFSTNLGSGYPVIRKTDEGQVVDWREADARLRTQMLPCSYIEREFIASTMLSTYLKEKPDERL
;
A
#
# COMPACT_ATOMS: atom_id res chain seq x y z
N MET A 1 -7.29 -27.22 -38.44
CA MET A 1 -7.61 -28.62 -38.85
C MET A 1 -8.74 -28.62 -39.89
N ARG A 2 -8.97 -29.70 -40.67
CA ARG A 2 -10.08 -29.79 -41.64
C ARG A 2 -10.91 -31.06 -41.47
N PHE A 3 -12.21 -30.98 -41.76
CA PHE A 3 -13.14 -32.10 -41.77
C PHE A 3 -14.12 -31.97 -42.95
N GLU A 4 -14.14 -32.96 -43.83
CA GLU A 4 -14.87 -32.93 -45.12
C GLU A 4 -16.34 -33.38 -45.03
N GLY A 5 -16.76 -33.98 -43.92
CA GLY A 5 -18.11 -34.53 -43.74
C GLY A 5 -19.20 -33.50 -43.44
N SER A 6 -20.42 -33.98 -43.26
CA SER A 6 -21.57 -33.17 -42.80
C SER A 6 -21.43 -32.78 -41.32
N TYR A 7 -22.28 -31.87 -40.84
CA TYR A 7 -22.29 -31.51 -39.43
C TYR A 7 -22.68 -32.72 -38.56
N GLU A 8 -23.65 -33.49 -39.02
CA GLU A 8 -24.15 -34.68 -38.35
C GLU A 8 -23.05 -35.76 -38.25
N GLU A 9 -22.29 -35.97 -39.33
CA GLU A 9 -21.13 -36.87 -39.35
C GLU A 9 -20.01 -36.39 -38.40
N LEU A 10 -19.81 -35.07 -38.30
CA LEU A 10 -18.86 -34.49 -37.35
C LEU A 10 -19.30 -34.71 -35.90
N GLN A 11 -20.59 -34.51 -35.60
CA GLN A 11 -21.14 -34.74 -34.27
C GLN A 11 -21.08 -36.22 -33.87
N GLU A 12 -21.35 -37.12 -34.82
CA GLU A 12 -21.28 -38.57 -34.60
C GLU A 12 -19.85 -39.01 -34.31
N LYS A 13 -18.86 -38.54 -35.10
CA LYS A 13 -17.45 -38.84 -34.84
C LYS A 13 -16.94 -38.25 -33.53
N LEU A 14 -17.44 -37.08 -33.14
CA LEU A 14 -17.06 -36.39 -31.90
C LEU A 14 -18.04 -36.62 -30.75
N ILE A 15 -18.87 -37.66 -30.80
CA ILE A 15 -19.92 -37.90 -29.80
C ILE A 15 -19.40 -38.00 -28.37
N GLN A 16 -18.15 -38.46 -28.20
CA GLN A 16 -17.48 -38.57 -26.90
C GLN A 16 -17.23 -37.19 -26.24
N LEU A 17 -17.16 -36.11 -27.02
CA LEU A 17 -17.00 -34.76 -26.50
C LEU A 17 -18.26 -34.24 -25.78
N ASN A 18 -19.42 -34.84 -26.02
CA ASN A 18 -20.66 -34.46 -25.34
C ASN A 18 -20.58 -34.66 -23.81
N ALA A 19 -19.66 -35.51 -23.34
CA ALA A 19 -19.38 -35.67 -21.90
C ALA A 19 -18.55 -34.51 -21.30
N ALA A 20 -17.97 -33.65 -22.14
CA ALA A 20 -17.05 -32.59 -21.74
C ALA A 20 -17.52 -31.18 -22.12
N GLY A 21 -18.70 -31.03 -22.71
CA GLY A 21 -19.18 -29.74 -23.18
C GLY A 21 -20.43 -29.82 -24.05
N VAL A 22 -20.76 -28.70 -24.69
CA VAL A 22 -21.99 -28.56 -25.48
C VAL A 22 -21.73 -28.02 -26.88
N TRP A 23 -22.49 -28.52 -27.84
CA TRP A 23 -22.56 -27.99 -29.20
C TRP A 23 -23.61 -26.88 -29.31
N LYS A 24 -23.30 -25.85 -30.09
CA LYS A 24 -24.19 -24.75 -30.43
C LYS A 24 -24.06 -24.40 -31.91
N VAL A 25 -25.19 -24.29 -32.59
CA VAL A 25 -25.27 -23.69 -33.92
C VAL A 25 -25.28 -22.17 -33.73
N LEU A 26 -24.23 -21.48 -34.15
CA LEU A 26 -24.17 -20.01 -34.04
C LEU A 26 -24.87 -19.35 -35.23
N ASN A 27 -24.68 -19.90 -36.41
CA ASN A 27 -25.35 -19.51 -37.65
C ASN A 27 -25.23 -20.67 -38.66
N PRO A 28 -25.91 -20.60 -39.83
CA PRO A 28 -25.90 -21.69 -40.81
C PRO A 28 -24.51 -22.11 -41.32
N ASN A 29 -23.48 -21.28 -41.13
CA ASN A 29 -22.12 -21.54 -41.57
C ASN A 29 -21.09 -21.60 -40.41
N GLN A 30 -21.54 -21.75 -39.17
CA GLN A 30 -20.64 -21.86 -38.02
C GLN A 30 -21.25 -22.69 -36.90
N TYR A 31 -20.59 -23.82 -36.62
CA TYR A 31 -20.94 -24.73 -35.54
C TYR A 31 -19.85 -24.68 -34.48
N GLN A 32 -20.24 -24.50 -33.23
CA GLN A 32 -19.32 -24.32 -32.13
C GLN A 32 -19.51 -25.43 -31.10
N PHE A 33 -18.41 -26.04 -30.65
CA PHE A 33 -18.37 -26.83 -29.43
C PHE A 33 -17.63 -26.04 -28.36
N ARG A 34 -18.17 -26.00 -27.15
CA ARG A 34 -17.53 -25.38 -25.98
C ARG A 34 -17.39 -26.41 -24.88
N SER A 35 -16.14 -26.66 -24.43
CA SER A 35 -15.87 -27.51 -23.28
C SER A 35 -16.19 -26.79 -21.97
N ASN A 36 -16.45 -27.56 -20.91
CA ASN A 36 -16.69 -27.04 -19.56
C ASN A 36 -15.45 -26.35 -18.98
N SER A 37 -14.25 -26.77 -19.40
CA SER A 37 -12.97 -26.14 -19.05
C SER A 37 -12.64 -24.86 -19.82
N GLY A 38 -13.51 -24.41 -20.74
CA GLY A 38 -13.35 -23.14 -21.47
C GLY A 38 -12.56 -23.21 -22.78
N GLY A 39 -12.38 -24.41 -23.35
CA GLY A 39 -11.91 -24.62 -24.72
C GLY A 39 -13.06 -24.49 -25.73
N VAL A 40 -12.76 -23.95 -26.91
CA VAL A 40 -13.74 -23.70 -27.97
C VAL A 40 -13.25 -24.26 -29.29
N LEU A 41 -14.07 -25.07 -29.94
CA LEU A 41 -13.89 -25.53 -31.31
C LEU A 41 -14.94 -24.84 -32.17
N ASN A 42 -14.52 -24.20 -33.27
CA ASN A 42 -15.42 -23.73 -34.32
C ASN A 42 -15.18 -24.54 -35.59
N TRP A 43 -16.27 -24.99 -36.23
CA TRP A 43 -16.24 -25.63 -37.54
C TRP A 43 -17.11 -24.88 -38.54
N TYR A 44 -16.58 -24.70 -39.76
CA TYR A 44 -17.20 -23.92 -40.82
C TYR A 44 -17.48 -24.81 -42.04
N PRO A 45 -18.76 -25.13 -42.35
CA PRO A 45 -19.11 -25.99 -43.48
C PRO A 45 -18.60 -25.47 -44.82
N SER A 46 -18.63 -24.16 -45.07
CA SER A 46 -18.22 -23.58 -46.35
C SER A 46 -16.74 -23.73 -46.67
N THR A 47 -15.89 -23.81 -45.63
CA THR A 47 -14.42 -23.90 -45.80
C THR A 47 -13.85 -25.22 -45.32
N ARG A 48 -14.68 -26.08 -44.70
CA ARG A 48 -14.30 -27.33 -44.03
C ARG A 48 -13.25 -27.16 -42.94
N ASN A 49 -12.97 -25.93 -42.52
CA ASN A 49 -11.94 -25.63 -41.53
C ASN A 49 -12.48 -25.73 -40.10
N MET A 50 -11.61 -26.18 -39.20
CA MET A 50 -11.78 -26.18 -37.75
C MET A 50 -10.72 -25.31 -37.10
N THR A 51 -11.14 -24.45 -36.18
CA THR A 51 -10.28 -23.61 -35.35
C THR A 51 -10.52 -23.88 -33.87
N PHE A 52 -9.45 -23.85 -33.09
CA PHE A 52 -9.45 -24.04 -31.65
C PHE A 52 -9.08 -22.72 -30.98
N GLN A 53 -9.87 -22.30 -30.01
CA GLN A 53 -9.80 -21.01 -29.33
C GLN A 53 -10.25 -21.16 -27.87
N GLY A 54 -10.20 -20.08 -27.09
CA GLY A 54 -10.54 -20.10 -25.67
C GLY A 54 -9.30 -20.13 -24.79
N LYS A 55 -9.37 -20.77 -23.62
CA LYS A 55 -8.23 -20.84 -22.70
C LYS A 55 -7.10 -21.67 -23.31
N PRO A 56 -5.83 -21.21 -23.30
CA PRO A 56 -4.73 -21.87 -24.01
C PRO A 56 -4.61 -23.37 -23.72
N SER A 57 -4.53 -23.77 -22.44
CA SER A 57 -4.42 -25.19 -22.07
C SER A 57 -5.61 -26.04 -22.47
N ALA A 58 -6.83 -25.49 -22.42
CA ALA A 58 -8.05 -26.22 -22.80
C ALA A 58 -8.24 -26.28 -24.32
N ALA A 59 -7.83 -25.23 -25.04
CA ALA A 59 -7.83 -25.19 -26.49
C ALA A 59 -6.82 -26.20 -27.07
N ASP A 60 -5.61 -26.24 -26.51
CA ASP A 60 -4.56 -27.18 -26.91
C ASP A 60 -4.99 -28.64 -26.64
N GLU A 61 -5.56 -28.91 -25.47
CA GLU A 61 -6.04 -30.25 -25.12
C GLU A 61 -7.24 -30.70 -25.97
N LEU A 62 -8.14 -29.77 -26.31
CA LEU A 62 -9.25 -30.00 -27.23
C LEU A 62 -8.76 -30.25 -28.66
N GLU A 63 -7.75 -29.51 -29.13
CA GLU A 63 -7.13 -29.72 -30.44
C GLU A 63 -6.45 -31.09 -30.54
N ILE A 64 -5.69 -31.48 -29.52
CA ILE A 64 -5.02 -32.79 -29.44
C ILE A 64 -6.06 -33.93 -29.47
N LEU A 65 -7.11 -33.83 -28.66
CA LEU A 65 -8.14 -34.86 -28.56
C LEU A 65 -8.91 -35.01 -29.88
N VAL A 66 -9.34 -33.91 -30.48
CA VAL A 66 -10.07 -33.91 -31.75
C VAL A 66 -9.21 -34.42 -32.91
N SER A 67 -7.92 -34.07 -32.91
CA SER A 67 -6.94 -34.58 -33.87
C SER A 67 -6.80 -36.11 -33.80
N LYS A 68 -6.79 -36.68 -32.59
CA LYS A 68 -6.73 -38.13 -32.39
C LYS A 68 -8.02 -38.83 -32.83
N ILE A 69 -9.19 -38.27 -32.50
CA ILE A 69 -10.48 -38.89 -32.82
C ILE A 69 -10.72 -38.91 -34.34
N LEU A 70 -10.44 -37.81 -35.03
CA LEU A 70 -10.68 -37.71 -36.48
C LEU A 70 -9.56 -38.36 -37.33
N GLY A 71 -8.38 -38.60 -36.74
CA GLY A 71 -7.22 -39.22 -37.39
C GLY A 71 -7.12 -40.75 -37.25
N ALA A 72 -8.04 -41.40 -36.53
CA ALA A 72 -8.05 -42.85 -36.39
C ALA A 72 -8.67 -43.52 -37.64
N GLU A 73 -7.84 -44.13 -38.50
CA GLU A 73 -8.32 -45.08 -39.51
C GLU A 73 -8.73 -46.42 -38.85
N GLU A 74 -9.74 -47.08 -39.42
CA GLU A 74 -10.36 -48.32 -38.90
C GLU A 74 -9.33 -49.45 -38.71
N GLY A 75 -8.82 -49.57 -37.48
CA GLY A 75 -7.97 -50.66 -37.00
C GLY A 75 -8.12 -50.81 -35.49
N PRO A 76 -7.81 -51.98 -34.90
CA PRO A 76 -8.10 -52.25 -33.50
C PRO A 76 -7.31 -51.30 -32.59
N GLN A 77 -8.03 -50.43 -31.88
CA GLN A 77 -7.45 -49.46 -30.95
C GLN A 77 -6.65 -50.16 -29.86
N SER A 78 -5.39 -49.76 -29.67
CA SER A 78 -4.58 -50.19 -28.52
C SER A 78 -5.12 -49.58 -27.23
N LEU A 79 -5.11 -50.33 -26.13
CA LEU A 79 -5.60 -49.93 -24.80
C LEU A 79 -5.05 -48.58 -24.30
N ASP A 80 -3.88 -48.16 -24.78
CA ASP A 80 -3.19 -46.92 -24.39
C ASP A 80 -3.88 -45.65 -24.96
N SER A 81 -4.52 -45.77 -26.14
CA SER A 81 -5.22 -44.67 -26.80
C SER A 81 -6.56 -44.31 -26.13
N THR A 82 -7.25 -45.31 -25.58
CA THR A 82 -8.56 -45.18 -24.93
C THR A 82 -8.43 -44.56 -23.53
N GLN A 83 -7.35 -44.89 -22.81
CA GLN A 83 -7.06 -44.33 -21.48
C GLN A 83 -6.67 -42.85 -21.56
N ALA A 84 -5.83 -42.47 -22.53
CA ALA A 84 -5.43 -41.08 -22.77
C ALA A 84 -6.61 -40.19 -23.24
N ALA A 85 -7.52 -40.73 -24.06
CA ALA A 85 -8.74 -40.03 -24.46
C ALA A 85 -9.70 -39.81 -23.26
N GLY A 86 -9.83 -40.82 -22.39
CA GLY A 86 -10.61 -40.72 -21.16
C GLY A 86 -10.08 -39.66 -20.18
N GLU A 87 -8.76 -39.54 -20.03
CA GLU A 87 -8.14 -38.50 -19.22
C GLU A 87 -8.32 -37.09 -19.80
N ALA A 88 -8.19 -36.94 -21.12
CA ALA A 88 -8.41 -35.67 -21.80
C ALA A 88 -9.88 -35.22 -21.68
N ILE A 89 -10.84 -36.14 -21.86
CA ILE A 89 -12.28 -35.87 -21.64
C ILE A 89 -12.51 -35.45 -20.19
N LYS A 90 -11.88 -36.09 -19.21
CA LYS A 90 -12.00 -35.74 -17.78
C LYS A 90 -11.47 -34.35 -17.45
N LYS A 91 -10.39 -33.91 -18.10
CA LYS A 91 -9.85 -32.55 -17.94
C LYS A 91 -10.69 -31.50 -18.66
N LEU A 92 -11.25 -31.84 -19.83
CA LEU A 92 -12.15 -30.95 -20.58
C LEU A 92 -13.54 -30.85 -19.95
N SER A 93 -13.97 -31.89 -19.23
CA SER A 93 -15.24 -31.95 -18.49
C SER A 93 -15.17 -31.35 -17.09
N ALA A 94 -13.96 -31.19 -16.54
CA ALA A 94 -13.73 -30.47 -15.30
C ALA A 94 -14.12 -29.00 -15.50
N GLU A 95 -15.28 -28.61 -14.98
CA GLU A 95 -15.63 -27.21 -14.76
C GLU A 95 -14.53 -26.58 -13.91
N GLU A 96 -14.01 -25.42 -14.35
CA GLU A 96 -13.09 -24.67 -13.52
C GLU A 96 -13.87 -24.14 -12.30
N SER A 97 -13.64 -24.83 -11.20
CA SER A 97 -14.18 -24.64 -9.86
C SER A 97 -15.69 -24.87 -9.74
N ALA A 98 -16.05 -25.70 -8.75
CA ALA A 98 -17.28 -25.47 -8.01
C ALA A 98 -17.48 -23.96 -7.89
N ILE A 99 -18.65 -23.43 -8.28
CA ILE A 99 -19.07 -22.06 -8.05
C ILE A 99 -18.67 -21.74 -6.60
N ASN A 100 -17.54 -21.05 -6.41
CA ASN A 100 -16.98 -20.92 -5.08
C ASN A 100 -17.72 -19.74 -4.47
N SER A 101 -18.94 -20.00 -4.01
CA SER A 101 -19.80 -19.04 -3.30
C SER A 101 -19.05 -18.38 -2.14
N SER A 102 -17.93 -18.97 -1.70
CA SER A 102 -16.98 -18.38 -0.77
C SER A 102 -16.46 -16.99 -1.15
N PHE A 103 -16.53 -16.58 -2.42
CA PHE A 103 -16.12 -15.24 -2.86
C PHE A 103 -17.22 -14.17 -2.70
N LEU A 104 -18.46 -14.59 -2.44
CA LEU A 104 -19.61 -13.69 -2.24
C LEU A 104 -19.91 -13.46 -0.76
N ASP A 105 -19.61 -14.44 0.09
CA ASP A 105 -19.77 -14.35 1.54
C ASP A 105 -18.40 -14.15 2.22
N ASP A 106 -18.37 -13.69 3.47
CA ASP A 106 -17.15 -13.58 4.32
C ASP A 106 -16.52 -14.95 4.67
N SER A 107 -16.85 -15.99 3.90
CA SER A 107 -16.40 -17.36 4.09
C SER A 107 -15.10 -17.69 3.36
N TYR A 108 -14.59 -16.81 2.48
CA TYR A 108 -13.22 -16.90 1.99
C TYR A 108 -12.25 -16.85 3.18
N SER A 109 -11.55 -17.96 3.45
CA SER A 109 -10.83 -18.09 4.73
C SER A 109 -9.40 -17.59 4.68
N ASP A 110 -8.77 -17.61 3.50
CA ASP A 110 -7.33 -17.55 3.39
C ASP A 110 -6.91 -16.70 2.18
N SER A 111 -6.33 -15.53 2.43
CA SER A 111 -5.76 -14.68 1.38
C SER A 111 -4.24 -14.61 1.46
N GLU A 112 -3.61 -14.19 0.38
CA GLU A 112 -2.20 -13.78 0.44
C GLU A 112 -2.05 -12.51 1.29
N LEU A 113 -0.84 -12.30 1.76
CA LEU A 113 -0.39 -11.09 2.45
C LEU A 113 0.81 -10.50 1.72
N VAL A 114 0.83 -9.20 1.51
CA VAL A 114 2.01 -8.50 1.00
C VAL A 114 2.44 -7.45 2.03
N ILE A 115 3.66 -7.57 2.54
CA ILE A 115 4.23 -6.63 3.50
C ILE A 115 5.36 -5.87 2.81
N GLY A 116 5.24 -4.56 2.69
CA GLY A 116 6.36 -3.70 2.32
C GLY A 116 7.13 -3.26 3.57
N LEU A 117 8.46 -3.22 3.50
CA LEU A 117 9.29 -2.60 4.51
C LEU A 117 9.89 -1.29 3.98
N VAL A 118 9.91 -0.27 4.83
CA VAL A 118 10.62 0.99 4.59
C VAL A 118 11.42 1.38 5.83
N GLY A 119 12.66 1.80 5.63
CA GLY A 119 13.55 2.26 6.68
C GLY A 119 14.69 3.05 6.07
N ALA A 120 15.21 4.02 6.82
CA ALA A 120 16.37 4.80 6.39
C ALA A 120 17.60 3.89 6.21
N ILE A 121 18.52 4.28 5.35
CA ILE A 121 19.78 3.56 5.20
C ILE A 121 20.51 3.37 6.54
N GLY A 122 21.04 2.18 6.74
CA GLY A 122 21.65 1.74 8.01
C GLY A 122 20.68 1.07 8.99
N THR A 123 19.37 1.05 8.69
CA THR A 123 18.38 0.29 9.49
C THR A 123 18.48 -1.20 9.18
N ASP A 124 18.59 -2.06 10.19
CA ASP A 124 18.66 -3.51 9.98
C ASP A 124 17.29 -4.14 9.76
N LEU A 125 16.80 -4.03 8.52
CA LEU A 125 15.54 -4.63 8.10
C LEU A 125 15.58 -6.17 8.06
N ARG A 126 16.75 -6.80 8.14
CA ARG A 126 16.87 -8.28 8.07
C ARG A 126 16.29 -8.93 9.31
N VAL A 127 16.59 -8.35 10.48
CA VAL A 127 16.05 -8.81 11.77
C VAL A 127 14.52 -8.67 11.79
N VAL A 128 14.01 -7.56 11.24
CA VAL A 128 12.56 -7.33 11.11
C VAL A 128 11.92 -8.38 10.19
N CYS A 129 12.49 -8.64 9.01
CA CYS A 129 12.02 -9.70 8.12
C CYS A 129 11.95 -11.05 8.84
N GLN A 130 13.02 -11.45 9.53
CA GLN A 130 13.09 -12.74 10.22
C GLN A 130 11.99 -12.88 11.28
N LEU A 131 11.77 -11.84 12.09
CA LEU A 131 10.71 -11.86 13.12
C LEU A 131 9.30 -11.94 12.51
N ILE A 132 9.07 -11.25 11.39
CA ILE A 132 7.80 -11.34 10.65
C ILE A 132 7.60 -12.77 10.14
N GLU A 133 8.63 -13.39 9.55
CA GLU A 133 8.57 -14.77 9.05
C GLU A 133 8.30 -15.78 10.16
N GLU A 134 9.04 -15.69 11.26
CA GLU A 134 8.86 -16.54 12.44
C GLU A 134 7.44 -16.43 12.99
N ARG A 135 6.90 -15.22 13.06
CA ARG A 135 5.54 -15.00 13.56
C ARG A 135 4.48 -15.49 12.58
N LEU A 136 4.65 -15.30 11.28
CA LEU A 136 3.71 -15.76 10.26
C LEU A 136 3.58 -17.28 10.18
N LYS A 137 4.63 -18.04 10.56
CA LYS A 137 4.53 -19.50 10.71
C LYS A 137 3.49 -19.92 11.74
N ALA A 138 3.32 -19.17 12.82
CA ALA A 138 2.29 -19.44 13.84
C ALA A 138 0.86 -19.24 13.30
N PHE A 139 0.72 -18.44 12.24
CA PHE A 139 -0.52 -18.26 11.49
C PHE A 139 -0.65 -19.24 10.31
N SER A 140 0.22 -20.24 10.20
CA SER A 140 0.23 -21.20 9.09
C SER A 140 0.51 -20.56 7.72
N TYR A 141 1.24 -19.43 7.68
CA TYR A 141 1.64 -18.77 6.43
C TYR A 141 3.03 -19.24 5.97
N VAL A 142 3.16 -19.46 4.65
CA VAL A 142 4.44 -19.65 3.98
C VAL A 142 4.96 -18.30 3.51
N THR A 143 6.21 -17.97 3.86
CA THR A 143 6.76 -16.62 3.65
C THR A 143 7.85 -16.61 2.60
N GLN A 144 7.89 -15.55 1.79
CA GLN A 144 8.93 -15.31 0.80
C GLN A 144 9.41 -13.86 0.82
N GLN A 145 10.72 -13.66 0.93
CA GLN A 145 11.31 -12.31 0.84
C GLN A 145 11.60 -11.92 -0.61
N ILE A 146 11.30 -10.68 -0.95
CA ILE A 146 11.59 -10.08 -2.25
C ILE A 146 12.49 -8.88 -2.01
N LYS A 147 13.75 -9.00 -2.42
CA LYS A 147 14.71 -7.91 -2.31
C LYS A 147 14.66 -7.04 -3.55
N ILE A 148 14.32 -5.75 -3.41
CA ILE A 148 14.23 -4.84 -4.57
C ILE A 148 15.56 -4.78 -5.33
N SER A 149 16.69 -4.73 -4.64
CA SER A 149 18.01 -4.67 -5.28
C SER A 149 18.38 -5.97 -6.03
N SER A 150 18.32 -7.12 -5.36
CA SER A 150 18.79 -8.38 -5.95
C SER A 150 17.76 -9.12 -6.81
N ASP A 151 16.47 -8.95 -6.55
CA ASP A 151 15.43 -9.76 -7.20
C ASP A 151 14.68 -8.96 -8.26
N VAL A 152 14.54 -7.64 -8.07
CA VAL A 152 13.78 -6.77 -8.98
C VAL A 152 14.70 -5.99 -9.91
N ILE A 153 15.63 -5.18 -9.37
CA ILE A 153 16.57 -4.41 -10.19
C ILE A 153 17.41 -5.35 -11.06
N SER A 154 17.89 -6.46 -10.51
CA SER A 154 18.67 -7.45 -11.29
C SER A 154 17.84 -8.21 -12.34
N MET A 155 16.50 -8.19 -12.25
CA MET A 155 15.61 -8.73 -13.29
C MET A 155 15.36 -7.70 -14.40
N LEU A 156 15.23 -6.42 -14.04
CA LEU A 156 14.85 -5.34 -14.96
C LEU A 156 16.05 -4.66 -15.64
N GLY A 157 17.20 -4.66 -15.00
CA GLY A 157 18.39 -3.94 -15.41
C GLY A 157 19.66 -4.75 -15.19
N GLU A 158 20.79 -4.06 -15.22
CA GLU A 158 22.09 -4.71 -15.05
C GLU A 158 22.40 -4.85 -13.57
N LYS A 159 22.90 -6.04 -13.17
CA LYS A 159 23.43 -6.22 -11.82
C LYS A 159 24.75 -5.47 -11.71
N PRO A 160 24.86 -4.43 -10.88
CA PRO A 160 26.10 -3.65 -10.81
C PRO A 160 27.21 -4.49 -10.16
N ASP A 161 28.42 -4.44 -10.75
CA ASP A 161 29.63 -4.93 -10.11
C ASP A 161 30.15 -3.91 -9.09
N SER A 162 30.70 -4.35 -7.96
CA SER A 162 31.08 -3.48 -6.85
C SER A 162 32.25 -4.03 -6.04
N LYS A 163 33.19 -3.15 -5.66
CA LYS A 163 34.37 -3.53 -4.87
C LYS A 163 34.15 -3.48 -3.36
N ASN A 164 33.21 -2.67 -2.90
CA ASN A 164 32.87 -2.48 -1.50
C ASN A 164 31.36 -2.19 -1.35
N GLU A 165 30.89 -2.15 -0.10
CA GLU A 165 29.47 -1.96 0.22
C GLU A 165 28.95 -0.57 -0.15
N PHE A 166 29.77 0.48 -0.04
CA PHE A 166 29.37 1.83 -0.46
C PHE A 166 29.07 1.87 -1.96
N GLU A 167 30.01 1.42 -2.79
CA GLU A 167 29.83 1.35 -4.24
C GLU A 167 28.63 0.47 -4.62
N ARG A 168 28.44 -0.65 -3.91
CA ARG A 168 27.32 -1.55 -4.16
C ARG A 168 25.99 -0.82 -3.96
N ILE A 169 25.81 -0.16 -2.82
CA ILE A 169 24.58 0.57 -2.51
C ILE A 169 24.37 1.72 -3.49
N ASP A 170 25.40 2.54 -3.70
CA ASP A 170 25.35 3.73 -4.56
C ASP A 170 24.96 3.36 -6.01
N LYS A 171 25.55 2.30 -6.55
CA LYS A 171 25.23 1.78 -7.89
C LYS A 171 23.81 1.23 -7.99
N PHE A 172 23.32 0.52 -6.97
CA PHE A 172 21.92 0.07 -6.96
C PHE A 172 20.93 1.25 -6.88
N MET A 173 21.26 2.31 -6.14
CA MET A 173 20.44 3.53 -6.12
C MET A 173 20.41 4.19 -7.50
N ALA A 174 21.58 4.37 -8.13
CA ALA A 174 21.70 4.93 -9.47
C ALA A 174 20.94 4.10 -10.52
N GLU A 175 21.05 2.77 -10.46
CA GLU A 175 20.34 1.88 -11.36
C GLU A 175 18.83 1.94 -11.17
N GLY A 176 18.34 2.02 -9.94
CA GLY A 176 16.93 2.25 -9.65
C GLY A 176 16.41 3.55 -10.25
N ASN A 177 17.17 4.64 -10.13
CA ASN A 177 16.82 5.93 -10.73
C ASN A 177 16.84 5.86 -12.27
N ARG A 178 17.83 5.18 -12.85
CA ARG A 178 17.92 4.93 -14.30
C ARG A 178 16.68 4.21 -14.82
N LEU A 179 16.28 3.11 -14.18
CA LEU A 179 15.09 2.34 -14.55
C LEU A 179 13.81 3.18 -14.49
N ARG A 180 13.62 3.96 -13.41
CA ARG A 180 12.46 4.87 -13.30
C ARG A 180 12.45 5.91 -14.42
N LYS A 181 13.60 6.49 -14.74
CA LYS A 181 13.75 7.51 -15.80
C LYS A 181 13.51 6.95 -17.20
N GLU A 182 14.09 5.81 -17.53
CA GLU A 182 13.94 5.17 -18.84
C GLU A 182 12.50 4.71 -19.08
N CYS A 183 11.86 4.13 -18.07
CA CYS A 183 10.46 3.73 -18.14
C CYS A 183 9.49 4.91 -17.99
N ARG A 184 9.96 6.09 -17.58
CA ARG A 184 9.15 7.26 -17.22
C ARG A 184 8.05 6.92 -16.20
N ASP A 185 8.36 6.04 -15.25
CA ASP A 185 7.45 5.57 -14.21
C ASP A 185 8.19 5.43 -12.87
N ASN A 186 7.89 6.33 -11.93
CA ASN A 186 8.47 6.32 -10.59
C ASN A 186 8.12 5.07 -9.76
N SER A 187 7.16 4.27 -10.21
CA SER A 187 6.72 3.02 -9.56
C SER A 187 7.16 1.75 -10.29
N VAL A 188 8.07 1.83 -11.27
CA VAL A 188 8.51 0.65 -12.05
C VAL A 188 9.05 -0.49 -11.18
N LEU A 189 9.72 -0.18 -10.07
CA LEU A 189 10.23 -1.21 -9.15
C LEU A 189 9.11 -1.94 -8.40
N ALA A 190 7.97 -1.28 -8.14
CA ALA A 190 6.78 -1.94 -7.61
C ALA A 190 6.14 -2.89 -8.63
N LEU A 191 6.12 -2.52 -9.92
CA LEU A 191 5.69 -3.43 -10.99
C LEU A 191 6.59 -4.65 -11.08
N GLY A 192 7.91 -4.45 -10.98
CA GLY A 192 8.88 -5.53 -10.93
C GLY A 192 8.69 -6.45 -9.72
N ALA A 193 8.44 -5.89 -8.53
CA ALA A 193 8.13 -6.68 -7.33
C ALA A 193 6.85 -7.52 -7.54
N ALA A 194 5.80 -6.94 -8.11
CA ALA A 194 4.57 -7.66 -8.41
C ALA A 194 4.77 -8.78 -9.44
N ALA A 195 5.60 -8.56 -10.46
CA ALA A 195 5.98 -9.58 -11.42
C ALA A 195 6.77 -10.73 -10.77
N VAL A 196 7.66 -10.43 -9.82
CA VAL A 196 8.35 -11.45 -9.01
C VAL A 196 7.37 -12.26 -8.18
N ILE A 197 6.42 -11.61 -7.49
CA ILE A 197 5.34 -12.30 -6.74
C ILE A 197 4.57 -13.24 -7.66
N GLY A 198 4.11 -12.73 -8.82
CA GLY A 198 3.37 -13.52 -9.80
C GLY A 198 4.12 -14.76 -10.28
N ARG A 199 5.42 -14.63 -10.59
CA ARG A 199 6.26 -15.78 -10.99
C ARG A 199 6.41 -16.81 -9.87
N ARG A 200 6.64 -16.37 -8.64
CA ARG A 200 6.82 -17.29 -7.50
C ARG A 200 5.50 -17.95 -7.05
N ARG A 201 4.35 -17.35 -7.38
CA ARG A 201 3.02 -17.93 -7.13
C ARG A 201 2.67 -19.08 -8.08
N ALA A 202 3.20 -19.08 -9.32
CA ALA A 202 2.75 -19.98 -10.39
C ALA A 202 2.79 -21.49 -10.04
N GLU A 203 3.53 -21.87 -9.01
CA GLU A 203 3.68 -23.26 -8.54
C GLU A 203 3.06 -23.50 -7.14
N MET A 204 2.27 -22.57 -6.60
CA MET A 204 1.78 -22.59 -5.21
C MET A 204 0.27 -22.37 -5.09
N ASP A 205 -0.37 -22.99 -4.09
CA ASP A 205 -1.73 -22.64 -3.67
C ASP A 205 -1.69 -21.18 -3.20
N PRO A 206 -2.46 -20.24 -3.77
CA PRO A 206 -2.43 -18.82 -3.39
C PRO A 206 -2.88 -18.57 -1.94
N ARG A 207 -3.45 -19.54 -1.24
CA ARG A 207 -3.87 -19.37 0.16
C ARG A 207 -2.69 -19.41 1.12
N ARG A 208 -2.74 -18.57 2.15
CA ARG A 208 -1.74 -18.49 3.23
C ARG A 208 -0.28 -18.32 2.76
N ASN A 209 -0.06 -17.51 1.72
CA ASN A 209 1.29 -17.04 1.37
C ASN A 209 1.48 -15.60 1.79
N ALA A 210 2.69 -15.28 2.26
CA ALA A 210 3.10 -13.93 2.58
C ALA A 210 4.35 -13.55 1.80
N TYR A 211 4.32 -12.37 1.17
CA TYR A 211 5.46 -11.81 0.44
C TYR A 211 5.96 -10.57 1.17
N ILE A 212 7.25 -10.56 1.55
CA ILE A 212 7.88 -9.46 2.29
C ILE A 212 8.82 -8.72 1.33
N ILE A 213 8.45 -7.50 0.94
CA ILE A 213 9.22 -6.66 0.02
C ILE A 213 10.21 -5.80 0.81
N ASN A 214 11.50 -5.99 0.57
CA ASN A 214 12.61 -5.33 1.26
C ASN A 214 13.55 -4.61 0.26
N SER A 215 13.60 -3.28 0.20
CA SER A 215 12.80 -2.27 0.88
C SER A 215 12.25 -1.28 -0.15
N LEU A 216 11.13 -0.64 0.16
CA LEU A 216 10.55 0.43 -0.67
C LEU A 216 11.18 1.77 -0.34
N LYS A 217 11.37 2.62 -1.35
CA LYS A 217 12.13 3.88 -1.26
C LYS A 217 11.44 5.05 -1.95
N SER A 218 10.29 4.83 -2.58
CA SER A 218 9.50 5.87 -3.24
C SER A 218 8.00 5.80 -2.88
N PRO A 219 7.33 6.94 -2.62
CA PRO A 219 5.89 7.00 -2.40
C PRO A 219 5.08 6.37 -3.55
N TYR A 220 5.58 6.52 -4.78
CA TYR A 220 4.94 5.97 -5.99
C TYR A 220 4.94 4.44 -5.99
N GLU A 221 5.96 3.79 -5.42
CA GLU A 221 6.02 2.33 -5.28
C GLU A 221 4.92 1.83 -4.33
N VAL A 222 4.78 2.48 -3.17
CA VAL A 222 3.75 2.18 -2.18
C VAL A 222 2.35 2.36 -2.76
N GLN A 223 2.10 3.48 -3.45
CA GLN A 223 0.82 3.75 -4.09
C GLN A 223 0.49 2.72 -5.17
N ARG A 224 1.48 2.28 -5.95
CA ARG A 224 1.30 1.24 -6.97
C ARG A 224 0.98 -0.11 -6.34
N LEU A 225 1.70 -0.52 -5.30
CA LEU A 225 1.43 -1.77 -4.58
C LEU A 225 0.05 -1.77 -3.92
N ARG A 226 -0.38 -0.64 -3.35
CA ARG A 226 -1.77 -0.48 -2.85
C ARG A 226 -2.81 -0.63 -3.94
N LYS A 227 -2.56 -0.15 -5.16
CA LYS A 227 -3.48 -0.35 -6.28
C LYS A 227 -3.53 -1.81 -6.75
N ILE A 228 -2.40 -2.52 -6.71
CA ILE A 228 -2.31 -3.93 -7.15
C ILE A 228 -2.91 -4.87 -6.10
N TYR A 229 -2.57 -4.67 -4.83
CA TYR A 229 -2.85 -5.60 -3.73
C TYR A 229 -3.90 -5.10 -2.73
N ALA A 230 -4.48 -3.91 -2.95
CA ALA A 230 -5.58 -3.31 -2.17
C ALA A 230 -5.52 -3.64 -0.67
N GLY A 231 -6.55 -4.32 -0.14
CA GLY A 231 -6.67 -4.69 1.28
C GLY A 231 -5.66 -5.74 1.78
N GLY A 232 -4.83 -6.31 0.90
CA GLY A 232 -3.80 -7.29 1.23
C GLY A 232 -2.38 -6.73 1.32
N PHE A 233 -2.17 -5.43 1.08
CA PHE A 233 -0.85 -4.80 1.20
C PHE A 233 -0.74 -3.87 2.41
N PHE A 234 0.29 -4.10 3.22
CA PHE A 234 0.61 -3.29 4.40
C PHE A 234 2.06 -2.81 4.35
N LEU A 235 2.28 -1.53 4.66
CA LEU A 235 3.62 -0.97 4.79
C LEU A 235 4.03 -0.87 6.26
N ILE A 236 5.20 -1.41 6.60
CA ILE A 236 5.81 -1.27 7.93
C ILE A 236 7.02 -0.35 7.82
N GLY A 237 6.93 0.78 8.52
CA GLY A 237 8.01 1.74 8.70
C GLY A 237 8.86 1.34 9.90
N VAL A 238 10.16 1.18 9.68
CA VAL A 238 11.13 0.82 10.72
C VAL A 238 11.99 2.03 11.06
N HIS A 239 11.79 2.59 12.26
CA HIS A 239 12.62 3.66 12.82
C HIS A 239 13.88 3.09 13.46
N ALA A 240 15.01 3.75 13.20
CA ALA A 240 16.26 3.52 13.93
C ALA A 240 16.98 4.86 14.09
N ASP A 241 17.51 5.10 15.28
CA ASP A 241 18.21 6.34 15.61
C ASP A 241 19.44 6.55 14.73
N TYR A 242 19.74 7.81 14.45
CA TYR A 242 20.84 8.19 13.56
C TYR A 242 22.17 7.59 14.03
N ASP A 243 22.48 7.68 15.33
CA ASP A 243 23.75 7.19 15.90
C ASP A 243 23.92 5.68 15.67
N ARG A 244 22.85 4.90 15.80
CA ARG A 244 22.87 3.46 15.55
C ARG A 244 23.05 3.14 14.07
N ARG A 245 22.33 3.84 13.20
CA ARG A 245 22.47 3.67 11.74
C ARG A 245 23.88 4.05 11.30
N HIS A 246 24.40 5.16 11.82
CA HIS A 246 25.75 5.63 11.57
C HIS A 246 26.78 4.59 12.04
N GLU A 247 26.64 4.08 13.26
CA GLU A 247 27.54 3.05 13.80
C GLU A 247 27.57 1.79 12.92
N TYR A 248 26.41 1.32 12.45
CA TYR A 248 26.33 0.19 11.52
C TYR A 248 27.02 0.48 10.18
N LEU A 249 26.77 1.65 9.58
CA LEU A 249 27.40 2.03 8.30
C LEU A 249 28.93 2.19 8.46
N ALA A 250 29.38 2.80 9.56
CA ALA A 250 30.79 3.06 9.83
C ALA A 250 31.56 1.80 10.23
N LYS A 251 31.02 0.98 11.14
CA LYS A 251 31.74 -0.17 11.73
C LYS A 251 31.51 -1.47 10.96
N ASP A 252 30.25 -1.80 10.68
CA ASP A 252 29.92 -3.08 10.02
C ASP A 252 30.15 -3.02 8.52
N LEU A 253 29.74 -1.92 7.86
CA LEU A 253 29.95 -1.72 6.43
C LEU A 253 31.25 -1.01 6.07
N ARG A 254 32.03 -0.58 7.08
CA ARG A 254 33.37 0.03 6.95
C ARG A 254 33.40 1.24 6.02
N MET A 255 32.38 2.09 6.10
CA MET A 255 32.27 3.31 5.30
C MET A 255 32.93 4.51 6.00
N SER A 256 33.47 5.44 5.22
CA SER A 256 33.96 6.73 5.69
C SER A 256 32.81 7.71 6.00
N GLU A 257 33.06 8.72 6.84
CA GLU A 257 32.09 9.77 7.16
C GLU A 257 31.52 10.47 5.92
N THR A 258 32.36 10.71 4.91
CA THR A 258 31.94 11.31 3.64
C THR A 258 31.01 10.39 2.84
N GLU A 259 31.29 9.09 2.82
CA GLU A 259 30.46 8.11 2.15
C GLU A 259 29.09 7.98 2.84
N ILE A 260 29.08 7.93 4.17
CA ILE A 260 27.86 7.87 4.98
C ILE A 260 26.98 9.11 4.74
N ALA A 261 27.57 10.30 4.84
CA ALA A 261 26.86 11.56 4.63
C ALA A 261 26.23 11.62 3.22
N ASN A 262 26.96 11.16 2.20
CA ASN A 262 26.46 11.09 0.83
C ASN A 262 25.26 10.13 0.70
N LEU A 263 25.39 8.91 1.23
CA LEU A 263 24.31 7.91 1.15
C LEU A 263 23.06 8.33 1.92
N VAL A 264 23.21 8.86 3.14
CA VAL A 264 22.08 9.32 3.95
C VAL A 264 21.33 10.46 3.24
N SER A 265 22.06 11.45 2.72
CA SER A 265 21.48 12.57 1.99
C SER A 265 20.71 12.12 0.73
N ARG A 266 21.27 11.16 -0.02
CA ARG A 266 20.62 10.59 -1.20
C ARG A 266 19.39 9.75 -0.86
N ASP A 267 19.44 8.93 0.20
CA ASP A 267 18.36 8.04 0.61
C ASP A 267 17.14 8.81 1.14
N GLU A 268 17.36 9.88 1.91
CA GLU A 268 16.30 10.62 2.60
C GLU A 268 15.35 11.34 1.62
N ASN A 269 15.91 12.16 0.73
CA ASN A 269 15.14 12.96 -0.22
C ASN A 269 16.02 13.53 -1.35
N GLU A 270 16.30 12.71 -2.35
CA GLU A 270 17.09 13.09 -3.53
C GLU A 270 16.36 14.19 -4.33
N LYS A 271 17.10 15.17 -4.86
CA LYS A 271 16.50 16.31 -5.58
C LYS A 271 16.03 15.96 -7.00
N GLU A 272 16.45 14.81 -7.51
CA GLU A 272 16.09 14.34 -8.84
C GLU A 272 14.65 13.83 -8.86
N GLU A 273 13.93 14.09 -9.97
CA GLU A 273 12.52 13.67 -10.14
C GLU A 273 12.30 12.15 -10.02
N PHE A 274 13.30 11.36 -10.41
CA PHE A 274 13.28 9.89 -10.36
C PHE A 274 14.09 9.32 -9.19
N GLY A 275 14.47 10.19 -8.25
CA GLY A 275 15.28 9.86 -7.10
C GLY A 275 14.52 9.12 -6.00
N GLN A 276 15.25 8.81 -4.93
CA GLN A 276 14.67 8.19 -3.74
C GLN A 276 14.10 9.23 -2.77
N HIS A 277 12.95 8.89 -2.17
CA HIS A 277 12.22 9.72 -1.22
C HIS A 277 11.80 8.85 -0.03
N THR A 278 12.78 8.23 0.65
CA THR A 278 12.53 7.25 1.73
C THR A 278 11.74 7.87 2.87
N ARG A 279 11.99 9.13 3.19
CA ARG A 279 11.25 9.87 4.20
C ARG A 279 9.75 9.89 3.89
N ASP A 280 9.39 10.39 2.70
CA ASP A 280 8.00 10.53 2.28
C ASP A 280 7.34 9.15 2.12
N THR A 281 8.13 8.13 1.79
CA THR A 281 7.70 6.72 1.75
C THR A 281 7.36 6.19 3.14
N TYR A 282 8.20 6.49 4.14
CA TYR A 282 8.01 6.06 5.53
C TYR A 282 6.70 6.59 6.11
N HIS A 283 6.28 7.80 5.75
CA HIS A 283 5.03 8.41 6.22
C HIS A 283 3.79 7.65 5.75
N LEU A 284 3.90 6.97 4.61
CA LEU A 284 2.86 6.11 4.09
C LEU A 284 2.79 4.77 4.83
N SER A 285 3.44 4.59 5.98
CA SER A 285 3.40 3.32 6.70
C SER A 285 2.08 3.12 7.43
N ASP A 286 1.60 1.88 7.39
CA ASP A 286 0.41 1.41 8.09
C ASP A 286 0.75 1.04 9.54
N PHE A 287 2.01 0.70 9.80
CA PHE A 287 2.56 0.49 11.12
C PHE A 287 3.94 1.13 11.23
N PHE A 288 4.22 1.70 12.39
CA PHE A 288 5.52 2.28 12.74
C PHE A 288 6.12 1.46 13.88
N ILE A 289 7.29 0.86 13.66
CA ILE A 289 8.02 0.05 14.65
C ILE A 289 9.46 0.53 14.77
N SER A 290 10.08 0.36 15.92
CA SER A 290 11.43 0.85 16.19
C SER A 290 12.37 -0.32 16.41
N TYR A 291 13.62 -0.15 15.96
CA TYR A 291 14.69 -1.06 16.31
C TYR A 291 15.93 -0.30 16.77
N ASP A 292 16.06 -0.21 18.10
CA ASP A 292 17.15 0.39 18.85
C ASP A 292 18.22 -0.63 19.31
N GLY A 293 18.05 -1.90 18.93
CA GLY A 293 18.90 -3.03 19.35
C GLY A 293 18.25 -3.95 20.38
N ASN A 294 17.09 -3.57 20.93
CA ASN A 294 16.33 -4.45 21.81
C ASN A 294 15.48 -5.44 20.99
N HIS A 295 16.00 -6.64 20.81
CA HIS A 295 15.33 -7.69 20.03
C HIS A 295 13.97 -8.10 20.61
N ASP A 296 13.83 -8.15 21.94
CA ASP A 296 12.58 -8.53 22.59
C ASP A 296 11.51 -7.45 22.39
N ALA A 297 11.88 -6.17 22.50
CA ALA A 297 10.97 -5.06 22.23
C ALA A 297 10.50 -5.07 20.76
N LEU A 298 11.41 -5.26 19.80
CA LEU A 298 11.08 -5.37 18.38
C LEU A 298 10.12 -6.56 18.13
N LYS A 299 10.39 -7.71 18.75
CA LYS A 299 9.53 -8.90 18.65
C LYS A 299 8.11 -8.63 19.13
N GLN A 300 7.93 -7.94 20.27
CA GLN A 300 6.60 -7.58 20.77
C GLN A 300 5.86 -6.63 19.82
N GLN A 301 6.57 -5.67 19.22
CA GLN A 301 6.00 -4.77 18.22
C GLN A 301 5.52 -5.54 16.97
N VAL A 302 6.36 -6.40 16.40
CA VAL A 302 6.01 -7.24 15.24
C VAL A 302 4.82 -8.17 15.56
N TRP A 303 4.81 -8.77 16.75
CA TRP A 303 3.69 -9.61 17.18
C TRP A 303 2.39 -8.84 17.31
N ARG A 304 2.41 -7.61 17.84
CA ARG A 304 1.24 -6.73 17.90
C ARG A 304 0.71 -6.43 16.51
N VAL A 305 1.58 -6.07 15.57
CA VAL A 305 1.20 -5.82 14.16
C VAL A 305 0.46 -7.03 13.59
N LEU A 306 1.05 -8.22 13.66
CA LEU A 306 0.44 -9.42 13.07
C LEU A 306 -0.83 -9.84 13.81
N ASN A 307 -0.91 -9.70 15.14
CA ASN A 307 -2.16 -9.95 15.88
C ASN A 307 -3.32 -9.07 15.39
N LEU A 308 -3.06 -7.80 15.08
CA LEU A 308 -4.07 -6.89 14.55
C LEU A 308 -4.47 -7.27 13.12
N LEU A 309 -3.49 -7.57 12.27
CA LEU A 309 -3.74 -8.01 10.88
C LEU A 309 -4.59 -9.28 10.81
N PHE A 310 -4.44 -10.19 11.78
CA PHE A 310 -5.21 -11.43 11.89
C PHE A 310 -6.44 -11.31 12.80
N GLY A 311 -6.88 -10.09 13.11
CA GLY A 311 -8.17 -9.84 13.76
C GLY A 311 -8.27 -10.35 15.21
N LYS A 312 -7.16 -10.39 15.96
CA LYS A 312 -7.17 -10.83 17.36
C LYS A 312 -8.17 -10.00 18.19
N PRO A 313 -9.25 -10.59 18.75
CA PRO A 313 -10.44 -9.82 19.11
C PRO A 313 -10.28 -8.76 20.21
N TYR A 314 -9.32 -8.96 21.11
CA TYR A 314 -9.17 -8.16 22.35
C TYR A 314 -7.99 -7.20 22.31
N VAL A 315 -7.37 -6.99 21.16
CA VAL A 315 -6.30 -5.99 21.01
C VAL A 315 -6.94 -4.62 20.74
N THR A 316 -6.76 -3.69 21.67
CA THR A 316 -7.28 -2.32 21.60
C THR A 316 -6.15 -1.33 21.27
N PRO A 317 -6.46 -0.12 20.77
CA PRO A 317 -5.46 0.90 20.52
C PRO A 317 -4.79 1.35 21.83
N THR A 318 -3.52 1.72 21.75
CA THR A 318 -2.86 2.49 22.81
C THR A 318 -3.38 3.93 22.80
N PHE A 319 -3.12 4.69 23.86
CA PHE A 319 -3.51 6.09 23.88
C PHE A 319 -2.76 6.91 22.82
N ASP A 320 -1.48 6.64 22.59
CA ASP A 320 -0.70 7.29 21.54
C ASP A 320 -1.28 7.00 20.13
N GLU A 321 -1.68 5.76 19.85
CA GLU A 321 -2.36 5.39 18.60
C GLU A 321 -3.69 6.14 18.42
N TYR A 322 -4.49 6.21 19.49
CA TYR A 322 -5.76 6.95 19.48
C TYR A 322 -5.54 8.46 19.28
N ALA A 323 -4.62 9.07 20.04
CA ALA A 323 -4.33 10.50 19.95
C ALA A 323 -3.76 10.87 18.57
N MET A 324 -2.88 10.04 18.01
CA MET A 324 -2.36 10.26 16.66
C MET A 324 -3.45 10.09 15.58
N PHE A 325 -4.37 9.13 15.75
CA PHE A 325 -5.55 9.02 14.91
C PHE A 325 -6.43 10.28 15.02
N MET A 326 -6.63 10.85 16.21
CA MET A 326 -7.38 12.09 16.39
C MET A 326 -6.68 13.30 15.75
N ALA A 327 -5.34 13.38 15.81
CA ALA A 327 -4.57 14.40 15.09
C ALA A 327 -4.76 14.27 13.57
N PHE A 328 -4.68 13.05 13.04
CA PHE A 328 -4.95 12.80 11.63
C PHE A 328 -6.41 13.12 11.25
N SER A 329 -7.39 12.72 12.06
CA SER A 329 -8.79 13.07 11.82
C SER A 329 -9.02 14.57 11.82
N ALA A 330 -8.32 15.32 12.68
CA ALA A 330 -8.36 16.77 12.68
C ALA A 330 -7.74 17.35 11.41
N SER A 331 -6.67 16.77 10.86
CA SER A 331 -6.01 17.27 9.64
C SER A 331 -6.92 17.26 8.41
N LEU A 332 -7.86 16.31 8.32
CA LEU A 332 -8.75 16.12 7.17
C LEU A 332 -9.64 17.33 6.86
N ARG A 333 -9.80 18.25 7.81
CA ARG A 333 -10.56 19.49 7.58
C ARG A 333 -9.79 20.59 6.87
N SER A 334 -8.45 20.47 6.84
CA SER A 334 -7.57 21.50 6.30
C SER A 334 -7.82 21.67 4.81
N ALA A 335 -7.96 22.93 4.40
CA ALA A 335 -8.01 23.34 3.00
C ALA A 335 -6.70 24.04 2.55
N ASP A 336 -5.61 23.87 3.29
CA ASP A 336 -4.30 24.40 2.92
C ASP A 336 -3.84 23.82 1.57
N LEU A 337 -3.35 24.68 0.69
CA LEU A 337 -2.97 24.32 -0.68
C LEU A 337 -1.68 23.48 -0.75
N SER A 338 -0.91 23.40 0.34
CA SER A 338 0.37 22.68 0.38
C SER A 338 0.22 21.28 0.99
N ARG A 339 -0.38 21.16 2.19
CA ARG A 339 -0.47 19.89 2.93
C ARG A 339 -1.58 19.91 3.98
N GLN A 340 -2.10 18.74 4.32
CA GLN A 340 -3.00 18.57 5.46
C GLN A 340 -2.22 18.09 6.70
N VAL A 341 -2.15 18.94 7.72
CA VAL A 341 -1.48 18.68 8.99
C VAL A 341 -2.48 18.85 10.13
N GLY A 342 -2.42 17.94 11.09
CA GLY A 342 -3.28 18.00 12.27
C GLY A 342 -2.48 17.75 13.54
N ALA A 343 -2.96 18.32 14.63
CA ALA A 343 -2.37 18.18 15.95
C ALA A 343 -3.45 18.06 17.01
N VAL A 344 -3.14 17.35 18.09
CA VAL A 344 -3.95 17.33 19.32
C VAL A 344 -3.08 17.53 20.53
N ILE A 345 -3.63 18.14 21.56
CA ILE A 345 -3.02 18.20 22.88
C ILE A 345 -3.80 17.26 23.78
N ALA A 346 -3.07 16.42 24.51
CA ALA A 346 -3.63 15.49 25.47
C ALA A 346 -3.01 15.68 26.85
N LYS A 347 -3.85 15.57 27.88
CA LYS A 347 -3.46 15.63 29.28
C LYS A 347 -4.15 14.49 30.03
N GLU A 348 -3.40 13.71 30.79
CA GLU A 348 -3.93 12.57 31.56
C GLU A 348 -4.79 11.61 30.72
N ASN A 349 -4.30 11.27 29.51
CA ASN A 349 -5.01 10.43 28.55
C ASN A 349 -6.40 10.98 28.13
N CYS A 350 -6.58 12.30 28.16
CA CYS A 350 -7.75 12.99 27.63
C CYS A 350 -7.32 13.98 26.55
N ILE A 351 -7.99 13.95 25.39
CA ILE A 351 -7.80 14.98 24.35
C ILE A 351 -8.44 16.27 24.84
N VAL A 352 -7.64 17.33 24.97
CA VAL A 352 -8.10 18.63 25.50
C VAL A 352 -8.20 19.71 24.43
N ALA A 353 -7.48 19.55 23.32
CA ALA A 353 -7.58 20.45 22.18
C ALA A 353 -7.16 19.76 20.88
N THR A 354 -7.68 20.28 19.77
CA THR A 354 -7.38 19.86 18.40
C THR A 354 -6.99 21.08 17.58
N GLY A 355 -6.11 20.89 16.61
CA GLY A 355 -5.73 21.90 15.63
C GLY A 355 -5.51 21.26 14.26
N ALA A 356 -5.77 22.05 13.22
CA ALA A 356 -5.44 21.73 11.84
C ALA A 356 -4.77 22.95 11.23
N ASN A 357 -3.90 22.77 10.22
CA ASN A 357 -3.37 23.92 9.52
C ASN A 357 -4.46 24.51 8.60
N ASP A 358 -4.89 25.74 8.85
CA ASP A 358 -5.84 26.44 8.00
C ASP A 358 -5.73 27.96 8.21
N VAL A 359 -6.47 28.73 7.42
CA VAL A 359 -6.50 30.19 7.54
C VAL A 359 -7.31 30.58 8.79
N PRO A 360 -6.76 31.45 9.67
CA PRO A 360 -7.46 31.92 10.85
C PRO A 360 -8.55 32.92 10.48
N ARG A 361 -9.61 32.96 11.28
CA ARG A 361 -10.73 33.90 11.14
C ARG A 361 -10.66 34.99 12.21
N ALA A 362 -11.22 36.16 11.90
CA ALA A 362 -11.52 37.17 12.92
C ALA A 362 -12.37 36.56 14.06
N GLU A 363 -12.19 37.08 15.27
CA GLU A 363 -12.82 36.59 16.52
C GLU A 363 -12.35 35.18 16.96
N GLY A 364 -11.37 34.60 16.27
CA GLY A 364 -10.70 33.36 16.66
C GLY A 364 -11.17 32.13 15.89
N GLY A 365 -10.36 31.08 15.98
CA GLY A 365 -10.57 29.83 15.23
C GLY A 365 -10.18 29.95 13.77
N LEU A 366 -10.58 28.94 13.00
CA LEU A 366 -10.30 28.79 11.58
C LEU A 366 -11.58 28.97 10.76
N TYR A 367 -11.44 29.22 9.45
CA TYR A 367 -12.59 29.20 8.55
C TYR A 367 -13.27 27.82 8.49
N TRP A 368 -14.59 27.85 8.36
CA TRP A 368 -15.46 26.70 8.11
C TRP A 368 -16.38 27.04 6.95
N PRO A 369 -16.75 26.05 6.12
CA PRO A 369 -17.87 26.23 5.21
C PRO A 369 -19.17 26.32 6.01
N GLU A 370 -20.07 27.18 5.56
CA GLU A 370 -21.38 27.42 6.18
C GLU A 370 -22.49 27.05 5.19
N ILE A 371 -23.67 26.69 5.72
CA ILE A 371 -24.85 26.43 4.90
C ILE A 371 -25.58 27.76 4.70
N ASN A 372 -25.68 28.21 3.45
CA ASN A 372 -26.36 29.47 3.11
C ASN A 372 -27.90 29.32 3.13
N ALA A 373 -28.62 30.42 2.88
CA ALA A 373 -30.08 30.44 2.83
C ALA A 373 -30.70 29.54 1.74
N SER A 374 -29.91 29.17 0.72
CA SER A 374 -30.27 28.25 -0.36
C SER A 374 -29.95 26.78 -0.04
N HIS A 375 -29.49 26.47 1.19
CA HIS A 375 -29.01 25.17 1.62
C HIS A 375 -27.74 24.66 0.90
N GLU A 376 -26.98 25.57 0.29
CA GLU A 376 -25.69 25.25 -0.31
C GLU A 376 -24.57 25.40 0.72
N ILE A 377 -23.57 24.51 0.64
CA ILE A 377 -22.35 24.60 1.45
C ILE A 377 -21.41 25.57 0.74
N VAL A 378 -21.12 26.71 1.37
CA VAL A 378 -20.29 27.77 0.81
C VAL A 378 -19.16 28.14 1.79
N ASP A 379 -17.97 28.37 1.26
CA ASP A 379 -16.88 28.99 2.02
C ASP A 379 -16.97 30.51 1.95
N ALA A 380 -16.43 31.17 2.98
CA ALA A 380 -16.38 32.63 3.03
C ALA A 380 -15.56 33.19 1.86
N GLU A 381 -16.08 34.25 1.24
CA GLU A 381 -15.37 35.01 0.20
C GLU A 381 -14.00 35.46 0.74
N ASP A 382 -12.94 35.20 -0.02
CA ASP A 382 -11.53 35.44 0.36
C ASP A 382 -11.06 34.82 1.69
N GLY A 383 -11.87 33.96 2.31
CA GLY A 383 -11.60 33.37 3.61
C GLY A 383 -10.36 32.49 3.57
N ARG A 384 -10.39 31.44 2.75
CA ARG A 384 -9.27 30.52 2.54
C ARG A 384 -8.48 30.87 1.27
N ASP A 385 -7.23 30.40 1.19
CA ASP A 385 -6.33 30.77 0.09
C ASP A 385 -6.82 30.30 -1.28
N TYR A 386 -7.48 29.14 -1.36
CA TYR A 386 -8.06 28.67 -2.63
C TYR A 386 -9.21 29.57 -3.13
N MET A 387 -9.92 30.27 -2.23
CA MET A 387 -10.95 31.25 -2.61
C MET A 387 -10.34 32.51 -3.24
N ARG A 388 -9.07 32.80 -2.94
CA ARG A 388 -8.28 33.88 -3.57
C ARG A 388 -7.56 33.44 -4.85
N GLY A 389 -7.50 32.13 -5.11
CA GLY A 389 -6.83 31.55 -6.28
C GLY A 389 -5.31 31.48 -6.19
N GLU A 390 -4.69 31.82 -5.05
CA GLU A 390 -3.23 31.79 -4.88
C GLU A 390 -2.76 31.45 -3.45
N ASP A 391 -1.61 30.76 -3.35
CA ASP A 391 -0.86 30.63 -2.10
C ASP A 391 0.04 31.85 -1.91
N SER A 392 -0.31 32.66 -0.91
CA SER A 392 0.43 33.87 -0.51
C SER A 392 1.92 33.64 -0.25
N ASN A 393 2.30 32.50 0.34
CA ASN A 393 3.69 32.18 0.62
C ASN A 393 4.46 31.85 -0.67
N ALA A 394 3.86 31.06 -1.56
CA ALA A 394 4.46 30.76 -2.86
C ALA A 394 4.60 32.02 -3.72
N ALA A 395 3.58 32.88 -3.74
CA ALA A 395 3.60 34.16 -4.46
C ALA A 395 4.74 35.06 -3.95
N GLN A 396 4.89 35.20 -2.64
CA GLN A 396 5.92 36.05 -2.05
C GLN A 396 7.34 35.50 -2.28
N LYS A 397 7.55 34.18 -2.16
CA LYS A 397 8.82 33.54 -2.52
C LYS A 397 9.22 33.82 -3.96
N LYS A 398 8.26 33.69 -4.88
CA LYS A 398 8.47 33.98 -6.30
C LYS A 398 8.86 35.44 -6.49
N ALA A 399 8.17 36.38 -5.85
CA ALA A 399 8.50 37.79 -5.91
C ALA A 399 9.94 38.09 -5.43
N ILE A 400 10.35 37.50 -4.30
CA ILE A 400 11.73 37.62 -3.77
C ILE A 400 12.75 37.07 -4.79
N ILE A 401 12.50 35.86 -5.32
CA ILE A 401 13.40 35.24 -6.30
C ILE A 401 13.51 36.09 -7.57
N ASP A 402 12.39 36.58 -8.08
CA ASP A 402 12.35 37.40 -9.30
C ASP A 402 13.06 38.74 -9.09
N GLN A 403 12.95 39.35 -7.90
CA GLN A 403 13.70 40.54 -7.53
C GLN A 403 15.21 40.27 -7.49
N LEU A 404 15.64 39.15 -6.88
CA LEU A 404 17.05 38.77 -6.87
C LEU A 404 17.62 38.56 -8.28
N ILE A 405 16.87 37.87 -9.15
CA ILE A 405 17.28 37.65 -10.54
C ILE A 405 17.40 38.99 -11.31
N LYS A 406 16.54 39.97 -11.03
CA LYS A 406 16.63 41.30 -11.66
C LYS A 406 17.90 42.05 -11.26
N ILE A 407 18.36 41.89 -10.02
CA ILE A 407 19.60 42.51 -9.50
C ILE A 407 20.85 41.87 -10.13
N VAL A 408 20.78 40.60 -10.52
CA VAL A 408 21.90 39.90 -11.19
C VAL A 408 22.20 40.56 -12.55
N PRO A 409 23.49 40.84 -12.87
CA PRO A 409 23.91 41.35 -14.18
C PRO A 409 23.39 40.48 -15.33
N GLU A 410 22.94 41.12 -16.41
CA GLU A 410 22.21 40.45 -17.50
C GLU A 410 22.97 39.26 -18.11
N ASN A 411 24.30 39.39 -18.24
CA ASN A 411 25.18 38.35 -18.74
C ASN A 411 25.27 37.10 -17.85
N LEU A 412 24.91 37.19 -16.56
CA LEU A 412 24.96 36.07 -15.60
C LEU A 412 23.59 35.49 -15.26
N ARG A 413 22.49 36.13 -15.69
CA ARG A 413 21.13 35.72 -15.31
C ARG A 413 20.79 34.30 -15.74
N ALA A 414 21.20 33.89 -16.95
CA ALA A 414 20.90 32.56 -17.48
C ALA A 414 21.53 31.44 -16.65
N GLU A 415 22.75 31.67 -16.16
CA GLU A 415 23.49 30.72 -15.33
C GLU A 415 22.99 30.69 -13.88
N LEU A 416 22.75 31.86 -13.28
CA LEU A 416 22.45 31.95 -11.84
C LEU A 416 20.96 31.77 -11.51
N ALA A 417 20.03 32.06 -12.44
CA ALA A 417 18.60 31.95 -12.15
C ALA A 417 18.15 30.53 -11.71
N PRO A 418 18.62 29.42 -12.31
CA PRO A 418 18.33 28.07 -11.82
C PRO A 418 18.85 27.82 -10.40
N LEU A 419 20.04 28.35 -10.05
CA LEU A 419 20.64 28.21 -8.72
C LEU A 419 19.86 29.00 -7.67
N ILE A 420 19.47 30.24 -7.97
CA ILE A 420 18.64 31.06 -7.08
C ILE A 420 17.27 30.40 -6.88
N ARG A 421 16.65 29.88 -7.94
CA ARG A 421 15.36 29.16 -7.87
C ARG A 421 15.45 27.85 -7.09
N SER A 422 16.63 27.28 -6.90
CA SER A 422 16.84 26.06 -6.11
C SER A 422 17.45 26.33 -4.73
N SER A 423 17.62 27.60 -4.36
CA SER A 423 18.13 28.02 -3.05
C SER A 423 17.13 27.79 -1.92
N SER A 424 17.61 27.90 -0.68
CA SER A 424 16.81 27.77 0.54
C SER A 424 15.73 28.84 0.73
N ILE A 425 15.63 29.85 -0.16
CA ILE A 425 14.51 30.81 -0.18
C ILE A 425 13.17 30.06 -0.33
N LYS A 426 13.16 28.91 -1.02
CA LYS A 426 11.98 28.05 -1.14
C LYS A 426 11.50 27.46 0.19
N ASP A 427 12.33 27.46 1.22
CA ASP A 427 12.01 26.85 2.53
C ASP A 427 11.32 27.83 3.50
N ILE A 428 11.20 29.10 3.14
CA ILE A 428 10.51 30.14 3.94
C ILE A 428 9.02 29.76 4.11
N THR A 429 8.41 30.05 5.26
CA THR A 429 6.99 29.72 5.52
C THR A 429 6.18 30.89 6.06
N GLU A 430 6.85 31.98 6.42
CA GLU A 430 6.34 33.08 7.22
C GLU A 430 5.34 33.98 6.49
N TYR A 431 5.27 33.90 5.16
CA TYR A 431 4.36 34.71 4.35
C TYR A 431 3.00 34.06 4.11
N GLY A 432 2.80 32.83 4.61
CA GLY A 432 1.52 32.14 4.52
C GLY A 432 0.48 32.73 5.47
N ARG A 433 -0.78 32.76 5.05
CA ARG A 433 -1.92 33.15 5.91
C ARG A 433 -2.30 32.06 6.92
N VAL A 434 -1.94 30.82 6.61
CA VAL A 434 -2.29 29.63 7.39
C VAL A 434 -1.56 29.60 8.72
N VAL A 435 -2.30 29.37 9.82
CA VAL A 435 -1.70 28.98 11.09
C VAL A 435 -1.38 27.49 11.05
N HIS A 436 -0.28 27.08 11.66
CA HIS A 436 0.07 25.66 11.72
C HIS A 436 -0.79 24.90 12.74
N ALA A 437 -0.94 23.59 12.54
CA ALA A 437 -1.80 22.75 13.36
C ALA A 437 -1.43 22.77 14.85
N GLU A 438 -0.12 22.77 15.15
CA GLU A 438 0.41 22.82 16.52
C GLU A 438 0.08 24.16 17.20
N MET A 439 0.23 25.26 16.46
CA MET A 439 -0.12 26.60 16.94
C MET A 439 -1.63 26.69 17.19
N GLU A 440 -2.44 26.19 16.27
CA GLU A 440 -3.89 26.19 16.43
C GLU A 440 -4.35 25.31 17.60
N ALA A 441 -3.72 24.15 17.85
CA ALA A 441 -4.06 23.32 19.00
C ALA A 441 -3.77 24.05 20.34
N LEU A 442 -2.66 24.79 20.41
CA LEU A 442 -2.32 25.63 21.56
C LEU A 442 -3.30 26.80 21.73
N LEU A 443 -3.65 27.48 20.64
CA LEU A 443 -4.63 28.57 20.63
C LEU A 443 -6.03 28.07 20.99
N SER A 444 -6.42 26.90 20.50
CA SER A 444 -7.68 26.23 20.82
C SER A 444 -7.77 25.93 22.32
N SER A 445 -6.70 25.39 22.92
CA SER A 445 -6.61 25.21 24.38
C SER A 445 -6.81 26.53 25.13
N SER A 446 -6.20 27.61 24.64
CA SER A 446 -6.31 28.94 25.24
C SER A 446 -7.73 29.50 25.15
N ARG A 447 -8.39 29.35 23.99
CA ARG A 447 -9.78 29.81 23.77
C ARG A 447 -10.79 29.04 24.61
N THR A 448 -10.54 27.76 24.88
CA THR A 448 -11.40 26.93 25.74
C THR A 448 -11.07 27.06 27.23
N GLY A 449 -10.02 27.80 27.59
CA GLY A 449 -9.59 27.99 28.97
C GLY A 449 -8.88 26.78 29.58
N VAL A 450 -8.40 25.84 28.75
CA VAL A 450 -7.65 24.66 29.21
C VAL A 450 -6.15 24.92 29.10
N SER A 451 -5.43 24.77 30.21
CA SER A 451 -3.98 24.97 30.21
C SER A 451 -3.24 23.82 29.51
N PRO A 452 -2.37 24.10 28.52
CA PRO A 452 -1.53 23.08 27.89
C PRO A 452 -0.33 22.67 28.76
N LEU A 453 -0.09 23.34 29.90
CA LEU A 453 1.05 23.08 30.77
C LEU A 453 1.11 21.61 31.22
N GLY A 454 2.27 20.98 30.99
CA GLY A 454 2.57 19.60 31.33
C GLY A 454 1.94 18.55 30.39
N SER A 455 1.31 18.99 29.30
CA SER A 455 0.58 18.11 28.37
C SER A 455 1.51 17.48 27.33
N THR A 456 0.97 16.51 26.59
CA THR A 456 1.60 15.91 25.40
C THR A 456 0.93 16.45 24.15
N LEU A 457 1.72 16.85 23.15
CA LEU A 457 1.23 17.24 21.84
C LEU A 457 1.50 16.11 20.83
N TYR A 458 0.48 15.70 20.10
CA TYR A 458 0.60 14.74 18.99
C TYR A 458 0.41 15.51 17.69
N CYS A 459 1.30 15.33 16.71
CA CYS A 459 1.19 15.99 15.41
C CYS A 459 1.43 14.99 14.27
N THR A 460 0.66 15.13 13.20
CA THR A 460 0.88 14.31 12.00
C THR A 460 2.23 14.61 11.35
N THR A 461 2.83 15.77 11.59
CA THR A 461 4.14 16.15 11.05
C THR A 461 5.06 16.70 12.14
N PHE A 462 6.38 16.52 12.00
CA PHE A 462 7.35 17.10 12.94
C PHE A 462 7.23 18.63 12.96
N PRO A 463 7.14 19.25 14.15
CA PRO A 463 6.96 20.69 14.26
C PRO A 463 8.10 21.51 13.65
N CYS A 464 7.74 22.54 12.86
CA CYS A 464 8.74 23.48 12.35
C CYS A 464 9.36 24.31 13.49
N HIS A 465 10.51 24.94 13.24
CA HIS A 465 11.19 25.79 14.23
C HIS A 465 10.30 26.95 14.74
N ASN A 466 9.38 27.45 13.90
CA ASN A 466 8.39 28.44 14.33
C ASN A 466 7.32 27.87 15.27
N CYS A 467 6.92 26.59 15.12
CA CYS A 467 6.00 25.94 16.05
C CYS A 467 6.70 25.56 17.36
N ALA A 468 7.94 25.06 17.27
CA ALA A 468 8.73 24.59 18.40
C ALA A 468 8.85 25.64 19.52
N LYS A 469 9.16 26.90 19.19
CA LYS A 469 9.23 27.98 20.20
C LYS A 469 7.90 28.19 20.96
N HIS A 470 6.75 28.00 20.30
CA HIS A 470 5.44 28.10 20.96
C HIS A 470 5.14 26.88 21.82
N ILE A 471 5.51 25.69 21.35
CA ILE A 471 5.39 24.42 22.10
C ILE A 471 6.18 24.52 23.42
N ILE A 472 7.43 24.99 23.35
CA ILE A 472 8.30 25.19 24.51
C ILE A 472 7.68 26.24 25.45
N ALA A 473 7.33 27.42 24.92
CA ALA A 473 6.78 28.51 25.74
C ALA A 473 5.44 28.16 26.40
N ALA A 474 4.63 27.30 25.78
CA ALA A 474 3.36 26.83 26.33
C ALA A 474 3.53 25.80 27.47
N GLY A 475 4.75 25.29 27.69
CA GLY A 475 5.03 24.31 28.72
C GLY A 475 4.55 22.90 28.36
N ILE A 476 4.49 22.56 27.07
CA ILE A 476 4.32 21.17 26.63
C ILE A 476 5.51 20.34 27.10
N LYS A 477 5.26 19.14 27.62
CA LYS A 477 6.31 18.26 28.15
C LYS A 477 6.83 17.26 27.11
N ARG A 478 5.96 16.79 26.23
CA ARG A 478 6.22 15.70 25.28
C ARG A 478 5.57 16.01 23.93
N VAL A 479 6.25 15.69 22.84
CA VAL A 479 5.79 15.83 21.46
C VAL A 479 5.97 14.51 20.73
N VAL A 480 4.88 13.97 20.20
CA VAL A 480 4.88 12.73 19.41
C VAL A 480 4.53 13.07 17.96
N TYR A 481 5.37 12.69 16.99
CA TYR A 481 5.19 13.06 15.58
C TYR A 481 5.33 11.88 14.62
N VAL A 482 4.58 11.85 13.51
CA VAL A 482 4.74 10.78 12.50
C VAL A 482 5.87 11.09 11.52
N GLU A 483 5.78 12.24 10.87
CA GLU A 483 6.69 12.59 9.78
C GLU A 483 7.92 13.34 10.28
N PRO A 484 9.16 12.79 10.26
CA PRO A 484 10.34 13.60 10.54
C PRO A 484 10.44 14.76 9.53
N TYR A 485 10.78 15.97 10.00
CA TYR A 485 10.97 17.15 9.16
C TYR A 485 12.44 17.59 9.24
N PRO A 486 13.35 17.06 8.39
CA PRO A 486 14.79 17.36 8.44
C PRO A 486 15.11 18.84 8.22
N LYS A 487 14.21 19.58 7.57
CA LYS A 487 14.35 21.03 7.37
C LYS A 487 14.04 21.83 8.64
N SER A 488 13.43 21.22 9.66
CA SER A 488 13.20 21.90 10.93
C SER A 488 14.52 22.18 11.59
N LYS A 489 14.80 23.46 11.84
CA LYS A 489 15.89 23.85 12.73
C LYS A 489 15.47 23.80 14.20
N ALA A 490 14.34 23.17 14.54
CA ALA A 490 13.84 23.13 15.92
C ALA A 490 14.88 22.55 16.89
N LEU A 491 15.40 21.35 16.60
CA LEU A 491 16.44 20.72 17.43
C LEU A 491 17.73 21.55 17.49
N GLN A 492 18.09 22.22 16.38
CA GLN A 492 19.29 23.04 16.30
C GLN A 492 19.16 24.36 17.09
N PHE A 493 18.02 25.05 16.96
CA PHE A 493 17.78 26.38 17.53
C PHE A 493 17.36 26.32 18.99
N HIS A 494 16.82 25.18 19.42
CA HIS A 494 16.34 24.95 20.79
C HIS A 494 16.98 23.71 21.39
N SER A 495 18.28 23.48 21.13
CA SER A 495 19.03 22.35 21.70
C SER A 495 19.17 22.43 23.22
N ASP A 496 18.95 23.61 23.81
CA ASP A 496 18.88 23.87 25.25
C ASP A 496 17.53 23.46 25.87
N ALA A 497 16.47 23.36 25.06
CA ALA A 497 15.10 23.18 25.51
C ALA A 497 14.38 21.96 24.93
N ILE A 498 14.90 21.34 23.86
CA ILE A 498 14.35 20.14 23.24
C ILE A 498 15.33 18.98 23.40
N THR A 499 14.80 17.80 23.70
CA THR A 499 15.57 16.55 23.76
C THR A 499 14.88 15.45 22.97
N THR A 500 15.66 14.53 22.42
CA THR A 500 15.20 13.29 21.78
C THR A 500 15.43 12.06 22.66
N HIS A 501 15.87 12.25 23.90
CA HIS A 501 16.13 11.19 24.85
C HIS A 501 15.15 11.28 26.02
N GLU A 502 14.42 10.19 26.25
CA GLU A 502 13.47 10.12 27.35
C GLU A 502 14.16 10.37 28.69
N GLY A 503 13.51 11.14 29.57
CA GLY A 503 14.02 11.47 30.90
C GLY A 503 15.09 12.56 30.96
N SER A 504 15.60 13.03 29.81
CA SER A 504 16.50 14.19 29.78
C SER A 504 15.74 15.51 30.03
N PRO A 505 16.41 16.55 30.56
CA PRO A 505 15.80 17.88 30.69
C PRO A 505 15.36 18.45 29.34
N GLY A 506 14.21 19.12 29.31
CA GLY A 506 13.64 19.74 28.10
C GLY A 506 12.32 19.11 27.68
N VAL A 507 11.78 19.60 26.57
CA VAL A 507 10.60 19.05 25.90
C VAL A 507 11.04 17.81 25.12
N PHE A 508 10.46 16.67 25.42
CA PHE A 508 10.83 15.40 24.77
C PHE A 508 10.12 15.27 23.43
N PHE A 509 10.88 15.22 22.33
CA PHE A 509 10.39 15.01 20.98
C PHE A 509 10.71 13.58 20.54
N GLU A 510 9.70 12.83 20.13
CA GLU A 510 9.87 11.44 19.69
C GLU A 510 9.00 11.09 18.47
N PRO A 511 9.46 10.15 17.62
CA PRO A 511 8.64 9.62 16.55
C PRO A 511 7.50 8.77 17.10
N PHE A 512 6.38 8.78 16.39
CA PHE A 512 5.22 7.95 16.67
C PHE A 512 5.48 6.48 16.38
N MET A 513 5.10 5.61 17.32
CA MET A 513 5.21 4.16 17.23
C MET A 513 3.82 3.52 17.40
N GLY A 514 3.50 2.52 16.58
CA GLY A 514 2.23 1.79 16.62
C GLY A 514 1.47 1.81 15.30
N VAL A 515 0.14 1.64 15.37
CA VAL A 515 -0.75 1.65 14.21
C VAL A 515 -0.86 3.04 13.60
N GLY A 516 -0.50 3.16 12.32
CA GLY A 516 -0.65 4.38 11.55
C GLY A 516 -2.12 4.78 11.39
N PRO A 517 -2.45 6.09 11.38
CA PRO A 517 -3.84 6.57 11.37
C PRO A 517 -4.72 6.03 10.24
N ARG A 518 -4.13 5.78 9.06
CA ARG A 518 -4.86 5.28 7.88
C ARG A 518 -5.41 3.86 8.07
N SER A 519 -4.77 3.04 8.90
CA SER A 519 -5.21 1.67 9.18
C SER A 519 -6.04 1.56 10.47
N PHE A 520 -6.28 2.68 11.16
CA PHE A 520 -6.89 2.68 12.50
C PHE A 520 -8.30 2.07 12.49
N PHE A 521 -9.19 2.54 11.59
CA PHE A 521 -10.55 2.00 11.47
C PHE A 521 -10.56 0.55 11.05
N ASP A 522 -9.76 0.22 10.02
CA ASP A 522 -9.70 -1.14 9.48
C ASP A 522 -9.22 -2.16 10.51
N LEU A 523 -8.41 -1.78 11.51
CA LEU A 523 -7.83 -2.70 12.49
C LEU A 523 -8.55 -2.72 13.85
N PHE A 524 -9.15 -1.61 14.28
CA PHE A 524 -9.76 -1.51 15.62
C PHE A 524 -11.29 -1.52 15.62
N SER A 525 -11.95 -1.30 14.48
CA SER A 525 -13.40 -1.44 14.40
C SER A 525 -13.84 -2.89 14.62
N THR A 526 -15.11 -3.16 14.91
CA THR A 526 -15.65 -4.53 14.85
C THR A 526 -16.35 -4.84 13.54
N ASN A 527 -16.80 -3.82 12.78
CA ASN A 527 -17.64 -4.03 11.58
C ASN A 527 -17.56 -2.90 10.52
N LEU A 528 -16.87 -1.79 10.80
CA LEU A 528 -16.85 -0.61 9.90
C LEU A 528 -15.67 -0.60 8.92
N GLY A 529 -14.84 -1.64 8.91
CA GLY A 529 -13.67 -1.74 8.05
C GLY A 529 -13.98 -2.43 6.72
N SER A 530 -12.99 -2.48 5.85
CA SER A 530 -13.03 -3.27 4.59
C SER A 530 -12.94 -4.79 4.79
N GLY A 531 -12.90 -5.25 6.05
CA GLY A 531 -12.73 -6.64 6.46
C GLY A 531 -13.96 -7.24 7.13
N TYR A 532 -13.88 -8.53 7.47
CA TYR A 532 -14.97 -9.25 8.11
C TYR A 532 -15.25 -8.76 9.56
N PRO A 533 -16.47 -8.97 10.09
CA PRO A 533 -16.79 -8.57 11.46
C PRO A 533 -16.02 -9.37 12.51
N VAL A 534 -15.35 -8.69 13.46
CA VAL A 534 -14.60 -9.37 14.52
C VAL A 534 -15.53 -9.86 15.63
N ILE A 535 -15.67 -11.18 15.74
CA ILE A 535 -16.46 -11.84 16.77
C ILE A 535 -15.65 -11.91 18.07
N ARG A 536 -16.20 -11.36 19.15
CA ARG A 536 -15.56 -11.31 20.49
C ARG A 536 -16.19 -12.24 21.52
N LYS A 537 -17.36 -12.78 21.24
CA LYS A 537 -18.07 -13.66 22.15
C LYS A 537 -18.87 -14.71 21.40
N THR A 538 -19.11 -15.86 22.04
CA THR A 538 -20.08 -16.86 21.61
C THR A 538 -21.51 -16.36 21.86
N ASP A 539 -22.50 -17.09 21.35
CA ASP A 539 -23.92 -16.76 21.55
C ASP A 539 -24.32 -16.84 23.03
N GLU A 540 -23.63 -17.66 23.83
CA GLU A 540 -23.76 -17.77 25.29
C GLU A 540 -23.05 -16.63 26.05
N GLY A 541 -22.39 -15.71 25.34
CA GLY A 541 -21.70 -14.57 25.92
C GLY A 541 -20.29 -14.85 26.46
N GLN A 542 -19.73 -16.03 26.16
CA GLN A 542 -18.36 -16.38 26.57
C GLN A 542 -17.33 -15.83 25.59
N VAL A 543 -16.12 -15.56 26.08
CA VAL A 543 -14.98 -15.11 25.26
C VAL A 543 -14.65 -16.17 24.20
N VAL A 544 -14.48 -15.77 22.94
CA VAL A 544 -14.08 -16.68 21.86
C VAL A 544 -12.67 -17.22 22.10
N ASP A 545 -12.50 -18.54 21.93
CA ASP A 545 -11.19 -19.20 21.86
C ASP A 545 -10.54 -18.90 20.50
N TRP A 546 -9.73 -17.84 20.46
CA TRP A 546 -9.00 -17.42 19.26
C TRP A 546 -7.63 -18.08 19.22
N ARG A 547 -7.31 -18.75 18.11
CA ARG A 547 -6.04 -19.44 17.88
C ARG A 547 -5.34 -18.92 16.65
N GLU A 548 -4.03 -18.74 16.74
CA GLU A 548 -3.21 -18.18 15.66
C GLU A 548 -3.25 -19.05 14.40
N ALA A 549 -3.17 -20.38 14.57
CA ALA A 549 -3.15 -21.33 13.47
C ALA A 549 -4.42 -21.29 12.59
N ASP A 550 -5.56 -20.92 13.20
CA ASP A 550 -6.88 -20.86 12.56
C ASP A 550 -7.27 -19.44 12.13
N ALA A 551 -6.50 -18.43 12.57
CA ALA A 551 -6.82 -17.04 12.33
C ALA A 551 -6.72 -16.69 10.84
N ARG A 552 -7.55 -15.71 10.45
CA ARG A 552 -7.70 -15.24 9.08
C ARG A 552 -7.34 -13.77 9.01
N LEU A 553 -6.70 -13.36 7.91
CA LEU A 553 -6.44 -11.95 7.66
C LEU A 553 -7.73 -11.16 7.68
N ARG A 554 -7.70 -10.04 8.40
CA ARG A 554 -8.86 -9.22 8.65
C ARG A 554 -9.36 -8.54 7.38
N THR A 555 -8.48 -7.89 6.64
CA THR A 555 -8.75 -7.33 5.32
C THR A 555 -8.18 -8.30 4.27
N GLN A 556 -9.06 -9.05 3.62
CA GLN A 556 -8.65 -10.13 2.72
C GLN A 556 -8.52 -9.64 1.29
N MET A 557 -7.47 -10.11 0.61
CA MET A 557 -7.35 -9.96 -0.84
C MET A 557 -8.07 -11.11 -1.54
N LEU A 558 -9.13 -10.78 -2.28
CA LEU A 558 -9.84 -11.76 -3.10
C LEU A 558 -9.13 -11.94 -4.45
N PRO A 559 -8.95 -13.18 -4.93
CA PRO A 559 -8.36 -13.46 -6.24
C PRO A 559 -9.35 -13.25 -7.40
N CYS A 560 -10.44 -12.50 -7.17
CA CYS A 560 -11.47 -12.22 -8.16
C CYS A 560 -11.87 -10.74 -8.14
N SER A 561 -12.30 -10.26 -9.30
CA SER A 561 -12.86 -8.94 -9.53
C SER A 561 -14.33 -8.85 -9.11
N TYR A 562 -14.86 -7.63 -9.03
CA TYR A 562 -16.31 -7.45 -8.83
C TYR A 562 -17.14 -8.03 -9.98
N ILE A 563 -16.63 -8.01 -11.21
CA ILE A 563 -17.30 -8.58 -12.40
C ILE A 563 -17.42 -10.10 -12.29
N GLU A 564 -16.38 -10.78 -11.84
CA GLU A 564 -16.42 -12.23 -11.61
C GLU A 564 -17.39 -12.56 -10.47
N ARG A 565 -17.44 -11.74 -9.41
CA ARG A 565 -18.44 -11.90 -8.34
C ARG A 565 -19.87 -11.72 -8.84
N GLU A 566 -20.13 -10.71 -9.69
CA GLU A 566 -21.44 -10.54 -10.32
C GLU A 566 -21.84 -11.77 -11.16
N PHE A 567 -20.89 -12.35 -11.89
CA PHE A 567 -21.11 -13.57 -12.66
C PHE A 567 -21.44 -14.78 -11.77
N ILE A 568 -20.70 -14.97 -10.67
CA ILE A 568 -20.97 -16.00 -9.66
C ILE A 568 -22.38 -15.80 -9.07
N ALA A 569 -22.73 -14.56 -8.69
CA ALA A 569 -24.03 -14.24 -8.11
C ALA A 569 -25.18 -14.52 -9.08
N SER A 570 -25.03 -14.13 -10.35
CA SER A 570 -26.00 -14.39 -11.41
C SER A 570 -26.23 -15.88 -11.65
N THR A 571 -25.15 -16.67 -11.57
CA THR A 571 -25.18 -18.12 -11.75
C THR A 571 -25.83 -18.82 -10.55
N MET A 572 -25.55 -18.36 -9.32
CA MET A 572 -26.25 -18.83 -8.11
C MET A 572 -27.75 -18.54 -8.16
N LEU A 573 -28.15 -17.31 -8.52
CA LEU A 573 -29.56 -16.95 -8.67
C LEU A 573 -30.27 -17.84 -9.69
N SER A 574 -29.63 -18.06 -10.85
CA SER A 574 -30.16 -18.93 -11.91
C SER A 574 -30.37 -20.37 -11.43
N THR A 575 -29.50 -20.86 -10.54
CA THR A 575 -29.61 -22.19 -9.93
C THR A 575 -30.80 -22.25 -8.98
N TYR A 576 -30.94 -21.26 -8.08
CA TYR A 576 -32.09 -21.18 -7.16
C TYR A 576 -33.44 -21.10 -7.87
N LEU A 577 -33.50 -20.38 -9.01
CA LEU A 577 -34.71 -20.30 -9.82
C LEU A 577 -35.05 -21.62 -10.54
N LYS A 578 -34.05 -22.45 -10.87
CA LYS A 578 -34.27 -23.77 -11.47
C LYS A 578 -34.69 -24.84 -10.47
N GLU A 579 -34.21 -24.73 -9.22
CA GLU A 579 -34.53 -25.68 -8.14
C GLU A 579 -35.91 -25.43 -7.50
N LYS A 580 -36.51 -24.25 -7.72
CA LYS A 580 -37.91 -23.94 -7.34
C LYS A 580 -38.79 -23.64 -8.56
N PRO A 581 -39.12 -24.63 -9.41
CA PRO A 581 -40.02 -24.38 -10.53
C PRO A 581 -41.47 -24.11 -10.10
N ASP A 582 -41.90 -24.51 -8.89
CA ASP A 582 -43.33 -24.61 -8.53
C ASP A 582 -43.80 -23.80 -7.29
N GLU A 583 -43.12 -22.73 -6.90
CA GLU A 583 -43.62 -21.83 -5.83
C GLU A 583 -43.64 -20.33 -6.19
N ARG A 584 -43.47 -19.97 -7.46
CA ARG A 584 -43.71 -18.59 -7.92
C ARG A 584 -44.26 -18.55 -9.34
N LEU A 585 -45.59 -18.63 -9.44
CA LEU A 585 -46.44 -17.52 -9.92
C LEU A 585 -47.91 -17.80 -9.61
#